data_AF-A0A7C4W9K8-F1
#
_entry.id   AF-A0A7C4W9K8-F1
#
_cell.length_a   1.000
_cell.length_b   1.000
_cell.length_c   1.000
_cell.angle_alpha   90.00
_cell.angle_beta   90.00
_cell.angle_gamma   90.00
#
_symmetry.space_group_name_H-M   'P 1'
#
loop_
_entity.id
_entity.type
_entity.pdbx_description
1 polymer ?
#
loop_
_entity_poly.entity_id
_entity_poly.type
_entity_poly.pdbx_seq_one_letter_code
_entity_poly.pdbx_strand_id
1 'polypeptide(L)'
;IMSEHAGPYRTKTSLTTGLSKIKALRKALREIKARNLHELMRAMETESLIKVGEVLTEAALFRTESRFIPYHYREDYPETDNLHWCGQVLVTQRGEKIVTQFKPILYKAAGEKT
;
A
#
# COMPACT_ATOMS: atom_id res chain seq x y z
N ILE A 1 -5.17 0.04 13.08
CA ILE A 1 -4.17 -0.66 12.22
C ILE A 1 -3.49 0.33 11.28
N MET A 2 -4.18 0.86 10.26
CA MET A 2 -3.55 1.74 9.27
C MET A 2 -2.88 2.98 9.91
N SER A 3 -3.61 3.71 10.76
CA SER A 3 -3.09 4.93 11.38
C SER A 3 -1.85 4.70 12.26
N GLU A 4 -1.73 3.51 12.86
CA GLU A 4 -0.66 3.16 13.81
C GLU A 4 0.55 2.56 13.09
N HIS A 5 0.33 1.73 12.06
CA HIS A 5 1.38 0.93 11.42
C HIS A 5 1.82 1.46 10.05
N ALA A 6 0.94 2.18 9.36
CA ALA A 6 1.13 2.75 8.02
C ALA A 6 0.80 4.26 7.97
N GLY A 7 0.97 4.95 9.11
CA GLY A 7 0.77 6.39 9.25
C GLY A 7 1.87 7.23 8.57
N PRO A 8 2.11 8.47 9.04
CA PRO A 8 3.15 9.34 8.51
C PRO A 8 4.57 8.78 8.70
N TYR A 9 4.84 8.21 9.88
CA TYR A 9 6.11 7.57 10.21
C TYR A 9 5.98 6.06 10.02
N ARG A 10 6.92 5.47 9.27
CA ARG A 10 6.89 4.06 8.92
C ARG A 10 8.26 3.44 9.12
N THR A 11 8.27 2.21 9.61
CA THR A 11 9.46 1.36 9.65
C THR A 11 9.12 0.02 9.01
N LYS A 12 10.15 -0.77 8.66
CA LYS A 12 9.92 -2.17 8.25
C LYS A 12 9.06 -2.91 9.28
N THR A 13 9.38 -2.78 10.56
CA THR A 13 8.67 -3.46 11.65
C THR A 13 7.20 -3.05 11.75
N SER A 14 6.92 -1.73 11.73
CA SER A 14 5.55 -1.23 11.80
C SER A 14 4.72 -1.74 10.61
N LEU A 15 5.26 -1.63 9.40
CA LEU A 15 4.57 -2.06 8.18
C LEU A 15 4.33 -3.57 8.15
N THR A 16 5.32 -4.38 8.52
CA THR A 16 5.14 -5.85 8.60
C THR A 16 4.09 -6.24 9.63
N THR A 17 4.03 -5.53 10.77
CA THR A 17 3.03 -5.77 11.82
C THR A 17 1.64 -5.38 11.34
N GLY A 18 1.50 -4.21 10.72
CA GLY A 18 0.25 -3.75 10.11
C GLY A 18 -0.26 -4.72 9.06
N LEU A 19 0.61 -5.18 8.17
CA LEU A 19 0.27 -6.14 7.12
C LEU A 19 -0.22 -7.48 7.69
N SER A 20 0.42 -8.00 8.74
CA SER A 20 -0.03 -9.21 9.44
C SER A 20 -1.45 -9.04 10.01
N LYS A 21 -1.71 -7.90 10.67
CA LYS A 21 -3.05 -7.57 11.22
C LYS A 21 -4.11 -7.44 10.11
N ILE A 22 -3.78 -6.84 8.97
CA ILE A 22 -4.68 -6.73 7.80
C ILE A 22 -5.00 -8.12 7.24
N LYS A 23 -3.99 -9.00 7.10
CA LYS A 23 -4.19 -10.38 6.64
C LYS A 23 -5.08 -11.19 7.59
N ALA A 24 -5.02 -10.92 8.90
CA ALA A 24 -5.95 -11.51 9.87
C ALA A 24 -7.39 -11.02 9.67
N LEU A 25 -7.60 -9.70 9.46
CA LEU A 25 -8.92 -9.15 9.16
C LEU A 25 -9.55 -9.74 7.90
N ARG A 26 -8.72 -10.00 6.88
CA ARG A 26 -9.20 -10.63 5.63
C ARG A 26 -9.80 -12.02 5.85
N LYS A 27 -9.34 -12.76 6.87
CA LYS A 27 -9.95 -14.04 7.25
C LYS A 27 -11.31 -13.82 7.91
N ALA A 28 -11.38 -12.85 8.82
CA ALA A 28 -12.61 -12.49 9.55
C ALA A 28 -13.71 -11.89 8.64
N LEU A 29 -13.35 -11.32 7.48
CA LEU A 29 -14.32 -10.83 6.49
C LEU A 29 -15.34 -11.90 6.09
N ARG A 30 -14.94 -13.18 6.02
CA ARG A 30 -15.82 -14.30 5.64
C ARG A 30 -16.93 -14.57 6.67
N GLU A 31 -16.80 -14.02 7.87
CA GLU A 31 -17.76 -14.20 8.96
C GLU A 31 -18.77 -13.06 9.04
N ILE A 32 -18.60 -11.99 8.26
CA ILE A 32 -19.53 -10.86 8.22
C ILE A 32 -20.87 -11.31 7.62
N LYS A 33 -21.95 -11.02 8.34
CA LYS A 33 -23.32 -11.29 7.90
C LYS A 33 -24.08 -9.97 7.81
N ALA A 34 -24.82 -9.81 6.71
CA ALA A 34 -25.72 -8.68 6.50
C ALA A 34 -27.17 -9.12 6.68
N ARG A 35 -27.98 -8.31 7.37
CA ARG A 35 -29.41 -8.54 7.61
C ARG A 35 -30.31 -7.73 6.69
N ASN A 36 -29.76 -6.70 6.04
CA ASN A 36 -30.47 -5.80 5.11
C ASN A 36 -29.50 -5.26 4.04
N LEU A 37 -30.05 -4.54 3.06
CA LEU A 37 -29.27 -4.00 1.93
C LEU A 37 -28.21 -2.96 2.34
N HIS A 38 -28.46 -2.16 3.37
CA HIS A 38 -27.47 -1.21 3.87
C HIS A 38 -26.29 -1.92 4.53
N GLU A 39 -26.53 -2.98 5.30
CA GLU A 39 -25.47 -3.80 5.87
C GLU A 39 -24.68 -4.56 4.81
N LEU A 40 -25.34 -5.00 3.73
CA LEU A 40 -24.66 -5.62 2.59
C LEU A 40 -23.70 -4.64 1.92
N MET A 41 -24.16 -3.41 1.67
CA MET A 41 -23.31 -2.34 1.14
C MET A 41 -22.10 -2.09 2.04
N ARG A 42 -22.30 -1.93 3.37
CA ARG A 42 -21.18 -1.72 4.31
C ARG A 42 -20.21 -2.90 4.37
N ALA A 43 -20.69 -4.14 4.23
CA ALA A 43 -19.83 -5.31 4.17
C ALA A 43 -18.89 -5.28 2.94
N MET A 44 -19.44 -4.93 1.78
CA MET A 44 -18.67 -4.77 0.53
C MET A 44 -17.66 -3.62 0.60
N GLU A 45 -18.06 -2.49 1.19
CA GLU A 45 -17.16 -1.36 1.45
C GLU A 45 -16.01 -1.76 2.38
N THR A 46 -16.32 -2.50 3.43
CA THR A 46 -15.31 -3.00 4.40
C THR A 46 -14.29 -3.91 3.71
N GLU A 47 -14.73 -4.82 2.85
CA GLU A 47 -13.85 -5.66 2.04
C GLU A 47 -12.92 -4.81 1.15
N SER A 48 -13.49 -3.82 0.46
CA SER A 48 -12.74 -2.91 -0.42
C SER A 48 -11.68 -2.10 0.35
N LEU A 49 -12.04 -1.56 1.52
CA LEU A 49 -11.13 -0.81 2.38
C LEU A 49 -9.98 -1.67 2.90
N ILE A 50 -10.27 -2.91 3.32
CA ILE A 50 -9.23 -3.86 3.75
C ILE A 50 -8.28 -4.17 2.59
N LYS A 51 -8.81 -4.35 1.39
CA LYS A 51 -8.01 -4.63 0.19
C LYS A 51 -7.08 -3.46 -0.16
N VAL A 52 -7.60 -2.24 -0.15
CA VAL A 52 -6.79 -1.03 -0.38
C VAL A 52 -5.72 -0.86 0.71
N GLY A 53 -6.05 -1.12 1.97
CA GLY A 53 -5.08 -1.10 3.06
C GLY A 53 -3.95 -2.12 2.88
N GLU A 54 -4.27 -3.33 2.41
CA GLU A 54 -3.29 -4.38 2.09
C GLU A 54 -2.34 -3.91 0.96
N VAL A 55 -2.90 -3.43 -0.15
CA VAL A 55 -2.16 -2.92 -1.32
C VAL A 55 -1.23 -1.77 -0.95
N LEU A 56 -1.72 -0.80 -0.17
CA LEU A 56 -0.95 0.36 0.25
C LEU A 56 0.22 -0.05 1.16
N THR A 57 -0.04 -0.96 2.09
CA THR A 57 0.98 -1.41 3.06
C THR A 57 2.06 -2.24 2.36
N GLU A 58 1.70 -3.15 1.44
CA GLU A 58 2.66 -3.91 0.64
C GLU A 58 3.51 -2.98 -0.24
N ALA A 59 2.91 -1.96 -0.88
CA ALA A 59 3.65 -0.98 -1.66
C ALA A 59 4.62 -0.15 -0.80
N ALA A 60 4.17 0.31 0.37
CA ALA A 60 5.00 1.07 1.30
C ALA A 60 6.11 0.22 1.94
N LEU A 61 5.90 -1.09 2.09
CA LEU A 61 6.90 -2.02 2.59
C LEU A 61 7.96 -2.30 1.53
N PHE A 62 7.54 -2.49 0.28
CA PHE A 62 8.41 -2.73 -0.87
C PHE A 62 9.32 -1.54 -1.17
N ARG A 63 8.80 -0.30 -1.10
CA ARG A 63 9.59 0.91 -1.28
C ARG A 63 10.49 1.18 -0.07
N THR A 64 11.80 1.21 -0.29
CA THR A 64 12.83 1.46 0.72
C THR A 64 13.53 2.79 0.48
N GLU A 65 12.75 3.87 0.45
CA GLU A 65 13.21 5.26 0.42
C GLU A 65 12.20 6.13 1.20
N SER A 66 12.53 7.41 1.38
CA SER A 66 11.55 8.42 1.76
C SER A 66 11.36 9.42 0.62
N ARG A 67 10.11 9.71 0.25
CA ARG A 67 9.78 10.66 -0.82
C ARG A 67 8.46 11.34 -0.55
N PHE A 68 8.35 12.62 -0.91
CA PHE A 68 7.17 13.44 -0.65
C PHE A 68 6.76 13.40 0.83
N ILE A 69 7.68 13.76 1.73
CA ILE A 69 7.40 13.84 3.17
C ILE A 69 6.28 14.87 3.41
N PRO A 70 5.22 14.56 4.18
CA PRO A 70 5.07 13.42 5.09
C PRO A 70 4.32 12.19 4.54
N TYR A 71 4.03 12.11 3.24
CA TYR A 71 3.15 11.08 2.66
C TYR A 71 3.79 9.67 2.60
N HIS A 72 5.09 9.60 2.32
CA HIS A 72 5.88 8.37 2.40
C HIS A 72 7.23 8.64 3.05
N TYR A 73 7.24 8.57 4.38
CA TYR A 73 8.46 8.68 5.17
C TYR A 73 8.76 7.34 5.86
N ARG A 74 9.97 6.83 5.60
CA ARG A 74 10.53 5.62 6.18
C ARG A 74 11.66 6.03 7.13
N GLU A 75 11.47 5.84 8.43
CA GLU A 75 12.50 6.19 9.43
C GLU A 75 13.77 5.34 9.26
N ASP A 76 13.62 4.10 8.76
CA ASP A 76 14.71 3.21 8.41
C ASP A 76 15.36 3.53 7.05
N TYR A 77 14.75 4.40 6.24
CA TYR A 77 15.27 4.90 4.95
C TYR A 77 14.92 6.39 4.77
N PRO A 78 15.54 7.30 5.53
CA PRO A 78 15.09 8.69 5.63
C PRO A 78 15.35 9.53 4.37
N GLU A 79 16.27 9.08 3.52
CA GLU A 79 16.69 9.80 2.32
C GLU A 79 15.86 9.42 1.08
N THR A 80 15.77 10.34 0.13
CA THR A 80 15.22 10.07 -1.21
C THR A 80 16.27 9.38 -2.07
N ASP A 81 15.88 8.30 -2.74
CA ASP A 81 16.79 7.53 -3.61
C ASP A 81 16.33 7.60 -5.06
N ASN A 82 16.95 8.51 -5.81
CA ASN A 82 16.63 8.68 -7.23
C ASN A 82 17.28 7.62 -8.14
N LEU A 83 18.27 6.87 -7.65
CA LEU A 83 18.93 5.83 -8.45
C LEU A 83 18.04 4.59 -8.55
N HIS A 84 17.42 4.18 -7.44
CA HIS A 84 16.62 2.96 -7.40
C HIS A 84 15.10 3.21 -7.40
N TRP A 85 14.64 4.36 -6.93
CA TRP A 85 13.21 4.60 -6.66
C TRP A 85 12.57 5.76 -7.43
N CYS A 86 13.25 6.31 -8.45
CA CYS A 86 12.67 7.31 -9.35
C CYS A 86 11.66 6.68 -10.34
N GLY A 87 10.44 6.41 -9.87
CA GLY A 87 9.42 5.74 -10.64
C GLY A 87 8.17 5.38 -9.84
N GLN A 88 7.38 4.47 -10.40
CA GLN A 88 6.12 4.00 -9.82
C GLN A 88 6.28 2.60 -9.25
N VAL A 89 5.65 2.36 -8.10
CA VAL A 89 5.44 1.00 -7.57
C VAL A 89 4.14 0.48 -8.15
N LEU A 90 4.22 -0.52 -9.03
CA LEU A 90 3.07 -1.23 -9.56
C LEU A 90 2.69 -2.32 -8.59
N VAL A 91 1.41 -2.37 -8.25
CA VAL A 91 0.85 -3.42 -7.40
C VAL A 91 -0.17 -4.19 -8.22
N THR A 92 0.03 -5.50 -8.33
CA THR A 92 -0.87 -6.39 -9.08
C THR A 92 -1.33 -7.52 -8.17
N GLN A 93 -2.63 -7.77 -8.16
CA GLN A 93 -3.17 -8.94 -7.48
C GLN A 93 -3.11 -10.15 -8.40
N ARG A 94 -2.44 -11.23 -7.97
CA ARG A 94 -2.42 -12.54 -8.63
C ARG A 94 -3.04 -13.57 -7.69
N GLY A 95 -4.34 -13.82 -7.87
CA GLY A 95 -5.12 -14.64 -6.94
C GLY A 95 -5.18 -14.01 -5.55
N GLU A 96 -4.76 -14.74 -4.52
CA GLU A 96 -4.71 -14.22 -3.16
C GLU A 96 -3.47 -13.36 -2.85
N LYS A 97 -2.41 -13.48 -3.67
CA LYS A 97 -1.14 -12.79 -3.46
C LYS A 97 -1.12 -11.41 -4.12
N ILE A 98 -0.51 -10.46 -3.41
CA ILE A 98 -0.16 -9.16 -3.95
C ILE A 98 1.30 -9.23 -4.43
N VAL A 99 1.54 -8.79 -5.66
CA VAL A 99 2.87 -8.73 -6.27
C VAL A 99 3.20 -7.26 -6.53
N THR A 100 4.36 -6.82 -6.03
CA THR A 100 4.88 -5.47 -6.22
C THR A 100 6.02 -5.49 -7.23
N GLN A 101 6.04 -4.50 -8.12
CA GLN A 101 7.08 -4.31 -9.13
C GLN A 101 7.42 -2.84 -9.23
N PHE A 102 8.68 -2.51 -9.52
CA PHE A 102 9.08 -1.14 -9.78
C PHE A 102 9.12 -0.87 -11.28
N LYS A 103 8.52 0.25 -11.71
CA LYS A 103 8.60 0.74 -13.09
C LYS A 103 9.24 2.14 -13.08
N PRO A 104 10.46 2.29 -13.64
CA PRO A 104 11.09 3.60 -13.73
C PRO A 104 10.25 4.54 -14.60
N ILE A 105 10.19 5.82 -14.23
CA ILE A 105 9.62 6.85 -15.09
C ILE A 105 10.76 7.42 -15.94
N LEU A 106 10.65 7.24 -17.25
CA LEU A 106 11.53 7.90 -18.20
C LEU A 106 10.88 9.23 -18.58
N TYR A 107 11.46 10.34 -18.13
CA TYR A 107 11.10 11.64 -18.66
C TYR A 107 11.80 11.82 -20.01
N LYS A 108 11.02 12.00 -21.08
CA LYS A 108 11.59 12.60 -22.29
C LYS A 108 12.02 14.02 -21.93
N ALA A 109 13.23 14.42 -22.33
CA ALA A 109 13.68 15.78 -22.14
C ALA A 109 12.65 16.74 -22.74
N ALA A 110 12.29 17.79 -21.99
CA ALA A 110 11.40 18.85 -22.45
C ALA A 110 12.04 19.55 -23.66
N GLY A 111 11.78 19.06 -24.88
CA GLY A 111 12.41 19.54 -26.10
C GLY A 111 12.21 18.68 -27.35
N GLU A 112 11.96 17.37 -27.21
CA GLU A 112 11.67 16.52 -28.38
C GLU A 112 10.18 16.59 -28.75
N LYS A 113 9.86 17.51 -29.67
CA LYS A 113 8.57 17.55 -30.36
C LYS A 113 8.39 16.32 -31.25
N THR A 114 7.18 15.76 -31.22
CA THR A 114 6.61 14.85 -32.23
C THR A 114 6.71 15.40 -33.64
#